data_AF-A0A087G1D6-F1
#
_entry.id   AF-A0A087G1D6-F1
#
_cell.length_a   1.000
_cell.length_b   1.000
_cell.length_c   1.000
_cell.angle_alpha   90.00
_cell.angle_beta   90.00
_cell.angle_gamma   90.00
#
_symmetry.space_group_name_H-M   'P 1'
#
loop_
_entity.id
_entity.type
_entity.pdbx_description
1 polymer ?
#
loop_
_entity_poly.entity_id
_entity_poly.type
_entity_poly.pdbx_seq_one_letter_code
_entity_poly.pdbx_strand_id
1 'polypeptide(L)'
;MQDFPNIVIQGSELQLPFQACLKIEKFGDLSLKATESQMILFNIYDDCLTSISSYTAFSRLVFIFHALHVNNEKAKMLLKPYKSMVTEAHHIWPSLTNEQWIKVEFSLKDLILLEYAKKNNVNISALTQSEIRDIILGAEITPPSQQRQQIAEIEKQGKEVRHLSAVTTKTTNVHGDELVVVSTSPYEQSAFCSKTDWRVRAISATNLHLRVNHIYVNSYDINDAGYTYIMPKNILKKFIRIADLRIQIAAYLYGVSPIDNPQVKEIRCVVMVPQWGTHQQVYLLSPLPNHDFLKDLEPLGWMHTQPNELPQLSPQDVTSHACLLENNKQFD
;
A
#
# COMPACT_ATOMS: atom_id res chain seq x y z
N MET A 1 -8.69 18.48 -0.70
CA MET A 1 -9.51 17.56 -1.52
C MET A 1 -10.88 17.28 -0.91
N GLN A 2 -11.05 17.38 0.41
CA GLN A 2 -12.37 17.27 1.05
C GLN A 2 -13.40 18.27 0.50
N ASP A 3 -12.96 19.46 0.08
CA ASP A 3 -13.83 20.47 -0.55
C ASP A 3 -14.22 20.16 -2.00
N PHE A 4 -13.63 19.13 -2.62
CA PHE A 4 -13.84 18.79 -4.02
C PHE A 4 -14.33 17.33 -4.16
N PRO A 5 -15.57 17.03 -3.74
CA PRO A 5 -16.10 15.66 -3.69
C PRO A 5 -16.20 14.99 -5.07
N ASN A 6 -16.23 15.78 -6.15
CA ASN A 6 -16.35 15.28 -7.52
C ASN A 6 -14.99 14.94 -8.16
N ILE A 7 -13.86 15.21 -7.51
CA ILE A 7 -12.55 14.86 -8.06
C ILE A 7 -12.14 13.48 -7.54
N VAL A 8 -12.01 12.53 -8.47
CA VAL A 8 -11.58 11.16 -8.16
C VAL A 8 -10.06 11.13 -8.00
N ILE A 9 -9.58 10.64 -6.85
CA ILE A 9 -8.17 10.29 -6.66
C ILE A 9 -8.01 8.81 -6.99
N GLN A 10 -7.23 8.50 -8.02
CA GLN A 10 -6.94 7.14 -8.42
C GLN A 10 -5.44 6.89 -8.38
N GLY A 11 -5.04 5.79 -7.74
CA GLY A 11 -3.68 5.27 -7.85
C GLY A 11 -3.45 4.63 -9.21
N SER A 12 -2.23 4.74 -9.73
CA SER A 12 -1.83 4.04 -10.97
C SER A 12 -1.10 2.75 -10.62
N GLU A 13 -1.48 1.64 -11.23
CA GLU A 13 -0.71 0.39 -11.21
C GLU A 13 0.51 0.45 -12.14
N LEU A 14 0.49 1.38 -13.11
CA LEU A 14 1.58 1.61 -14.04
C LEU A 14 2.59 2.59 -13.44
N GLN A 15 3.87 2.20 -13.42
CA GLN A 15 4.96 3.06 -12.98
C GLN A 15 5.53 3.84 -14.17
N LEU A 16 4.73 4.78 -14.68
CA LEU A 16 5.17 5.63 -15.77
C LEU A 16 6.34 6.54 -15.33
N PRO A 17 7.45 6.58 -16.09
CA PRO A 17 8.67 7.25 -15.66
C PRO A 17 8.63 8.77 -15.87
N PHE A 18 7.59 9.46 -15.41
CA PHE A 18 7.42 10.91 -15.57
C PHE A 18 8.55 11.72 -14.94
N GLN A 19 9.23 11.19 -13.92
CA GLN A 19 10.46 11.79 -13.36
C GLN A 19 11.57 11.99 -14.39
N ALA A 20 11.59 11.21 -15.48
CA ALA A 20 12.56 11.39 -16.57
C ALA A 20 12.39 12.72 -17.30
N CYS A 21 11.25 13.39 -17.15
CA CYS A 21 11.02 14.74 -17.64
C CYS A 21 12.09 15.73 -17.13
N LEU A 22 12.53 15.60 -15.88
CA LEU A 22 13.59 16.46 -15.31
C LEU A 22 14.97 16.26 -15.95
N LYS A 23 15.18 15.18 -16.72
CA LYS A 23 16.42 14.94 -17.49
C LYS A 23 16.47 15.74 -18.81
N ILE A 24 15.37 16.38 -19.18
CA ILE A 24 15.29 17.28 -20.33
C ILE A 24 15.88 18.62 -19.93
N GLU A 25 16.88 19.08 -20.69
CA GLU A 25 17.65 20.31 -20.41
C GLU A 25 16.76 21.53 -20.19
N LYS A 26 15.72 21.71 -21.00
CA LYS A 26 14.79 22.83 -20.87
C LYS A 26 14.13 22.90 -19.48
N PHE A 27 13.71 21.76 -18.93
CA PHE A 27 13.08 21.70 -17.62
C PHE A 27 14.11 21.75 -16.49
N GLY A 28 15.24 21.06 -16.65
CA GLY A 28 16.34 21.09 -15.68
C GLY A 28 16.90 22.51 -15.50
N ASP A 29 17.17 23.22 -16.60
CA ASP A 29 17.73 24.57 -16.56
C ASP A 29 16.77 25.58 -15.92
N LEU A 30 15.47 25.48 -16.19
CA LEU A 30 14.46 26.34 -15.58
C LEU A 30 14.32 26.07 -14.09
N SER A 31 14.34 24.81 -13.67
CA SER A 31 14.33 24.44 -12.26
C SER A 31 15.57 24.94 -11.53
N LEU A 32 16.75 24.92 -12.17
CA LEU A 32 18.00 25.39 -11.58
C LEU A 32 18.09 26.92 -11.49
N LYS A 33 17.42 27.64 -12.40
CA LYS A 33 17.40 29.11 -12.44
C LYS A 33 16.30 29.74 -11.59
N ALA A 34 15.35 28.94 -11.09
CA ALA A 34 14.24 29.45 -10.28
C ALA A 34 14.74 29.99 -8.94
N THR A 35 14.46 31.27 -8.65
CA THR A 35 14.79 31.93 -7.38
C THR A 35 13.62 31.94 -6.40
N GLU A 36 12.41 31.66 -6.89
CA GLU A 36 11.18 31.62 -6.12
C GLU A 36 10.24 30.51 -6.63
N SER A 37 9.21 30.21 -5.84
CA SER A 37 8.18 29.24 -6.23
C SER A 37 7.30 29.82 -7.33
N GLN A 38 7.40 29.27 -8.54
CA GLN A 38 6.64 29.72 -9.70
C GLN A 38 5.94 28.55 -10.40
N MET A 39 4.77 28.83 -10.97
CA MET A 39 4.07 27.89 -11.85
C MET A 39 4.39 28.24 -13.32
N ILE A 40 4.90 27.25 -14.07
CA ILE A 40 5.27 27.40 -15.48
C ILE A 40 4.42 26.45 -16.32
N LEU A 41 3.75 27.00 -17.33
CA LEU A 41 2.92 26.23 -18.25
C LEU A 41 3.74 25.71 -19.44
N PHE A 42 3.61 24.41 -19.72
CA PHE A 42 4.19 23.77 -20.89
C PHE A 42 3.16 22.94 -21.64
N ASN A 43 3.24 22.96 -22.98
CA ASN A 43 2.60 21.94 -23.80
C ASN A 43 3.63 20.85 -24.13
N ILE A 44 3.51 19.69 -23.48
CA ILE A 44 4.48 18.62 -23.61
C ILE A 44 4.45 17.89 -24.96
N TYR A 45 3.42 18.12 -25.76
CA TYR A 45 3.28 17.52 -27.09
C TYR A 45 3.82 18.41 -28.21
N ASP A 46 4.25 19.65 -27.91
CA ASP A 46 4.55 20.65 -28.92
C ASP A 46 3.39 20.71 -29.94
N ASP A 47 3.68 20.67 -31.23
CA ASP A 47 2.69 20.66 -32.31
C ASP A 47 2.19 19.25 -32.72
N CYS A 48 2.55 18.19 -32.01
CA CYS A 48 2.22 16.80 -32.42
C CYS A 48 0.71 16.60 -32.65
N LEU A 49 -0.15 17.25 -31.86
CA LEU A 49 -1.61 17.11 -31.96
C LEU A 49 -2.21 17.66 -33.26
N THR A 50 -1.44 18.39 -34.07
CA THR A 50 -1.85 18.82 -35.42
C THR A 50 -1.86 17.68 -36.44
N SER A 51 -1.08 16.63 -36.19
CA SER A 51 -0.84 15.54 -37.16
C SER A 51 -1.16 14.14 -36.62
N ILE A 52 -1.17 13.95 -35.31
CA ILE A 52 -1.48 12.68 -34.65
C ILE A 52 -2.49 12.83 -33.51
N SER A 53 -3.16 11.73 -33.15
CA SER A 53 -4.11 11.71 -32.04
C SER A 53 -3.43 11.85 -30.67
N SER A 54 -4.20 12.24 -29.66
CA SER A 54 -3.74 12.30 -28.26
C SER A 54 -3.20 10.96 -27.76
N TYR A 55 -3.83 9.84 -28.15
CA TYR A 55 -3.36 8.49 -27.80
C TYR A 55 -1.96 8.19 -28.34
N THR A 56 -1.72 8.53 -29.62
CA THR A 56 -0.41 8.32 -30.26
C THR A 56 0.64 9.26 -29.68
N ALA A 57 0.28 10.53 -29.43
CA ALA A 57 1.17 11.50 -28.80
C ALA A 57 1.58 11.08 -27.39
N PHE A 58 0.64 10.57 -26.59
CA PHE A 58 0.92 10.03 -25.27
C PHE A 58 1.81 8.77 -25.34
N SER A 59 1.54 7.86 -26.27
CA SER A 59 2.37 6.67 -26.47
C SER A 59 3.82 7.03 -26.83
N ARG A 60 4.00 8.00 -27.73
CA ARG A 60 5.31 8.58 -28.05
C ARG A 60 6.00 9.12 -26.80
N LEU A 61 5.30 9.91 -25.99
CA LEU A 61 5.83 10.47 -24.76
C LEU A 61 6.31 9.38 -23.78
N VAL A 62 5.54 8.30 -23.64
CA VAL A 62 5.91 7.15 -22.81
C VAL A 62 7.20 6.51 -23.32
N PHE A 63 7.34 6.27 -24.63
CA PHE A 63 8.59 5.74 -25.20
C PHE A 63 9.78 6.64 -24.88
N ILE A 64 9.63 7.95 -25.05
CA ILE A 64 10.70 8.92 -24.82
C ILE A 64 11.11 8.92 -23.33
N PHE A 65 10.14 9.02 -22.42
CA PHE A 65 10.42 9.03 -20.98
C PHE A 65 11.01 7.73 -20.48
N HIS A 66 10.52 6.59 -20.97
CA HIS A 66 11.06 5.30 -20.58
C HIS A 66 12.49 5.14 -21.09
N ALA A 67 12.77 5.50 -22.34
CA ALA A 67 14.12 5.46 -22.88
C ALA A 67 15.08 6.40 -22.12
N LEU A 68 14.66 7.64 -21.80
CA LEU A 68 15.44 8.58 -20.98
C LEU A 68 15.66 8.08 -19.54
N HIS A 69 14.69 7.34 -19.00
CA HIS A 69 14.80 6.74 -17.68
C HIS A 69 15.87 5.66 -17.65
N VAL A 70 15.83 4.74 -18.62
CA VAL A 70 16.70 3.56 -18.67
C VAL A 70 18.09 3.88 -19.20
N ASN A 71 18.21 4.66 -20.27
CA ASN A 71 19.49 5.07 -20.85
C ASN A 71 19.42 6.48 -21.45
N ASN A 72 19.72 7.47 -20.61
CA ASN A 72 19.60 8.89 -20.94
C ASN A 72 20.47 9.28 -22.16
N GLU A 73 21.74 8.89 -22.18
CA GLU A 73 22.67 9.28 -23.24
C GLU A 73 22.26 8.72 -24.61
N LYS A 74 21.97 7.41 -24.69
CA LYS A 74 21.51 6.81 -25.94
C LYS A 74 20.16 7.36 -26.39
N ALA A 75 19.22 7.57 -25.47
CA ALA A 75 17.93 8.16 -25.80
C ALA A 75 18.10 9.58 -26.37
N LYS A 76 18.95 10.43 -25.78
CA LYS A 76 19.26 11.77 -26.31
C LYS A 76 19.88 11.72 -27.71
N MET A 77 20.79 10.77 -27.96
CA MET A 77 21.35 10.56 -29.30
C MET A 77 20.29 10.13 -30.33
N LEU A 78 19.38 9.23 -29.94
CA LEU A 78 18.29 8.77 -30.82
C LEU A 78 17.28 9.88 -31.13
N LEU A 79 17.01 10.78 -30.17
CA LEU A 79 16.13 11.92 -30.39
C LEU A 79 16.72 12.95 -31.36
N LYS A 80 18.05 13.08 -31.42
CA LYS A 80 18.75 14.02 -32.31
C LYS A 80 19.67 13.27 -33.30
N PRO A 81 19.11 12.55 -34.29
CA PRO A 81 19.89 11.68 -35.17
C PRO A 81 20.82 12.45 -36.13
N TYR A 82 20.51 13.72 -36.44
CA TYR A 82 21.31 14.55 -37.33
C TYR A 82 21.79 15.82 -36.62
N LYS A 83 23.04 16.22 -36.88
CA LYS A 83 23.63 17.45 -36.31
C LYS A 83 22.91 18.74 -36.74
N SER A 84 22.20 18.71 -37.87
CA SER A 84 21.42 19.83 -38.40
C SER A 84 20.05 19.99 -37.74
N MET A 85 19.62 19.06 -36.88
CA MET A 85 18.31 19.14 -36.24
C MET A 85 18.30 20.17 -35.12
N VAL A 86 17.35 21.09 -35.22
CA VAL A 86 17.14 22.16 -34.28
C VAL A 86 15.84 21.90 -33.52
N THR A 87 15.86 22.15 -32.22
CA THR A 87 14.66 22.26 -31.39
C THR A 87 14.29 23.73 -31.34
N GLU A 88 13.07 24.07 -31.71
CA GLU A 88 12.60 25.46 -31.66
C GLU A 88 12.54 25.96 -30.22
N ALA A 89 12.74 27.26 -30.01
CA ALA A 89 12.83 27.83 -28.66
C ALA A 89 11.58 27.57 -27.81
N HIS A 90 10.40 27.52 -28.42
CA HIS A 90 9.13 27.23 -27.74
C HIS A 90 8.84 25.73 -27.63
N HIS A 91 9.51 24.88 -28.41
CA HIS A 91 9.36 23.42 -28.38
C HIS A 91 10.26 22.73 -27.35
N ILE A 92 9.86 21.53 -26.96
CA ILE A 92 10.62 20.64 -26.07
C ILE A 92 11.37 19.60 -26.90
N TRP A 93 10.73 19.08 -27.95
CA TRP A 93 11.22 18.02 -28.80
C TRP A 93 11.79 18.56 -30.12
N PRO A 94 12.76 17.87 -30.74
CA PRO A 94 13.29 18.26 -32.05
C PRO A 94 12.21 18.21 -33.14
N SER A 95 12.26 19.14 -34.09
CA SER A 95 11.32 19.22 -35.20
C SER A 95 11.58 18.08 -36.20
N LEU A 96 10.85 16.97 -36.03
CA LEU A 96 10.93 15.74 -36.83
C LEU A 96 9.67 15.57 -37.68
N THR A 97 9.83 15.03 -38.89
CA THR A 97 8.67 14.60 -39.71
C THR A 97 8.05 13.31 -39.15
N ASN A 98 6.80 13.01 -39.53
CA ASN A 98 6.13 11.79 -39.07
C ASN A 98 6.91 10.51 -39.41
N GLU A 99 7.52 10.44 -40.61
CA GLU A 99 8.36 9.29 -40.99
C GLU A 99 9.63 9.17 -40.14
N GLN A 100 10.22 10.29 -39.76
CA GLN A 100 11.38 10.30 -38.88
C GLN A 100 10.98 9.87 -37.46
N TRP A 101 9.85 10.37 -36.95
CA TRP A 101 9.32 9.96 -35.65
C TRP A 101 9.08 8.45 -35.55
N ILE A 102 8.54 7.82 -36.59
CA ILE A 102 8.35 6.36 -36.61
C ILE A 102 9.69 5.61 -36.43
N LYS A 103 10.76 6.07 -37.09
CA LYS A 103 12.10 5.48 -36.95
C LYS A 103 12.68 5.69 -35.55
N VAL A 104 12.48 6.89 -34.98
CA VAL A 104 12.91 7.20 -33.61
C VAL A 104 12.15 6.36 -32.59
N GLU A 105 10.82 6.26 -32.69
CA GLU A 105 9.98 5.44 -31.82
C GLU A 105 10.39 3.97 -31.84
N PHE A 106 10.66 3.41 -33.02
CA PHE A 106 11.17 2.05 -33.15
C PHE A 106 12.52 1.88 -32.45
N SER A 107 13.44 2.83 -32.64
CA SER A 107 14.76 2.81 -32.01
C SER A 107 14.68 2.96 -30.48
N LEU A 108 13.76 3.79 -29.97
CA LEU A 108 13.53 3.94 -28.52
C LEU A 108 12.92 2.67 -27.92
N LYS A 109 11.97 2.03 -28.61
CA LYS A 109 11.41 0.74 -28.21
C LYS A 109 12.51 -0.33 -28.11
N ASP A 110 13.36 -0.43 -29.13
CA ASP A 110 14.46 -1.40 -29.14
C ASP A 110 15.44 -1.15 -27.99
N LEU A 111 15.77 0.12 -27.70
CA LEU A 111 16.62 0.49 -26.57
C LEU A 111 16.03 0.03 -25.24
N ILE A 112 14.73 0.24 -25.00
CA ILE A 112 14.05 -0.18 -23.77
C ILE A 112 14.10 -1.70 -23.62
N LEU A 113 13.75 -2.43 -24.68
CA LEU A 113 13.73 -3.90 -24.66
C LEU A 113 15.13 -4.50 -24.49
N LEU A 114 16.16 -3.93 -25.12
CA LEU A 114 17.54 -4.36 -24.98
C LEU A 114 18.06 -4.20 -23.55
N GLU A 115 17.78 -3.06 -22.91
CA GLU A 115 18.21 -2.82 -21.54
C GLU A 115 17.42 -3.69 -20.54
N TYR A 116 16.12 -3.95 -20.79
CA TYR A 116 15.34 -4.91 -20.00
C TYR A 116 15.88 -6.34 -20.14
N ALA A 117 16.15 -6.78 -21.37
CA ALA A 117 16.72 -8.09 -21.68
C ALA A 117 18.06 -8.30 -20.99
N LYS A 118 18.94 -7.28 -21.02
CA LYS A 118 20.24 -7.28 -20.35
C LYS A 118 20.11 -7.33 -18.84
N LYS A 119 19.18 -6.57 -18.25
CA LYS A 119 18.98 -6.54 -16.79
C LYS A 119 18.43 -7.86 -16.24
N ASN A 120 17.56 -8.52 -17.00
CA ASN A 120 16.85 -9.72 -16.54
C ASN A 120 17.39 -11.03 -17.16
N ASN A 121 18.41 -10.97 -18.02
CA ASN A 121 18.94 -12.11 -18.77
C ASN A 121 17.85 -12.86 -19.57
N VAL A 122 17.00 -12.11 -20.27
CA VAL A 122 15.89 -12.66 -21.07
C VAL A 122 16.10 -12.33 -22.55
N ASN A 123 15.82 -13.27 -23.44
CA ASN A 123 15.84 -13.00 -24.87
C ASN A 123 14.58 -12.21 -25.30
N ILE A 124 14.76 -11.10 -26.02
CA ILE A 124 13.68 -10.24 -26.52
C ILE A 124 12.69 -11.05 -27.39
N SER A 125 13.17 -12.01 -28.18
CA SER A 125 12.31 -12.81 -29.06
C SER A 125 11.37 -13.77 -28.32
N ALA A 126 11.58 -13.97 -27.02
CA ALA A 126 10.72 -14.79 -26.17
C ALA A 126 9.57 -13.98 -25.55
N LEU A 127 9.57 -12.64 -25.69
CA LEU A 127 8.53 -11.77 -25.14
C LEU A 127 7.30 -11.74 -26.04
N THR A 128 6.13 -11.88 -25.42
CA THR A 128 4.83 -11.68 -26.05
C THR A 128 4.53 -10.18 -26.24
N GLN A 129 3.56 -9.84 -27.10
CA GLN A 129 3.18 -8.43 -27.31
C GLN A 129 2.61 -7.77 -26.04
N SER A 130 1.90 -8.53 -25.20
CA SER A 130 1.42 -8.04 -23.90
C SER A 130 2.59 -7.74 -22.97
N GLU A 131 3.58 -8.63 -22.87
CA GLU A 131 4.78 -8.38 -22.05
C GLU A 131 5.58 -7.19 -22.55
N ILE A 132 5.75 -7.04 -23.87
CA ILE A 132 6.42 -5.87 -24.46
C ILE A 132 5.71 -4.57 -24.05
N ARG A 133 4.37 -4.53 -24.19
CA ARG A 133 3.56 -3.37 -23.79
C ARG A 133 3.71 -3.08 -22.30
N ASP A 134 3.63 -4.11 -21.46
CA ASP A 134 3.66 -3.98 -20.02
C ASP A 134 5.06 -3.52 -19.54
N ILE A 135 6.15 -3.95 -20.21
CA ILE A 135 7.52 -3.45 -19.97
C ILE A 135 7.58 -1.95 -20.26
N ILE A 136 7.08 -1.53 -21.43
CA ILE A 136 7.11 -0.12 -21.85
C ILE A 136 6.29 0.76 -20.89
N LEU A 137 5.16 0.26 -20.40
CA LEU A 137 4.30 0.97 -19.45
C LEU A 137 4.81 0.92 -17.99
N GLY A 138 5.90 0.19 -17.72
CA GLY A 138 6.50 0.11 -16.38
C GLY A 138 5.69 -0.74 -15.40
N ALA A 139 5.02 -1.79 -15.88
CA ALA A 139 4.40 -2.78 -15.01
C ALA A 139 5.45 -3.71 -14.38
N GLU A 140 5.19 -4.19 -13.16
CA GLU A 140 6.02 -5.22 -12.52
C GLU A 140 5.74 -6.57 -13.19
N ILE A 141 6.60 -6.95 -14.14
CA ILE A 141 6.53 -8.26 -14.77
C ILE A 141 7.53 -9.17 -14.09
N THR A 142 7.06 -10.31 -13.58
CA THR A 142 7.96 -11.40 -13.17
C THR A 142 8.72 -11.88 -14.40
N PRO A 143 10.06 -11.84 -14.40
CA PRO A 143 10.84 -12.30 -15.54
C PRO A 143 10.41 -13.72 -15.95
N PRO A 144 10.18 -13.98 -17.26
CA PRO A 144 9.75 -15.29 -17.70
C PRO A 144 10.77 -16.34 -17.25
N SER A 145 10.30 -17.37 -16.54
CA SER A 145 11.17 -18.41 -15.98
C SER A 145 11.97 -19.10 -17.08
N GLN A 146 13.18 -19.56 -16.76
CA GLN A 146 14.03 -20.32 -17.69
C GLN A 146 13.29 -21.54 -18.26
N GLN A 147 12.39 -22.12 -17.48
CA GLN A 147 11.54 -23.23 -17.90
C GLN A 147 10.59 -22.82 -19.04
N ARG A 148 10.01 -21.62 -18.98
CA ARG A 148 9.16 -21.07 -20.07
C ARG A 148 9.97 -20.77 -21.33
N GLN A 149 11.23 -20.33 -21.19
CA GLN A 149 12.12 -20.08 -22.33
C GLN A 149 12.46 -21.38 -23.06
N GLN A 150 12.79 -22.44 -22.31
CA GLN A 150 13.05 -23.77 -22.88
C GLN A 150 11.80 -24.35 -23.55
N ILE A 151 10.61 -24.15 -22.95
CA ILE A 151 9.33 -24.61 -23.55
C ILE A 151 9.04 -23.87 -24.86
N ALA A 152 9.25 -22.55 -24.94
CA ALA A 152 9.02 -21.79 -26.17
C ALA A 152 10.01 -22.15 -27.29
N GLU A 153 11.27 -22.46 -26.95
CA GLU A 153 12.26 -22.98 -27.90
C GLU A 153 11.90 -24.39 -28.40
N ILE A 154 11.41 -25.25 -27.50
CA ILE A 154 10.93 -26.60 -27.84
C ILE A 154 9.64 -26.55 -28.67
N GLU A 155 8.69 -25.64 -28.36
CA GLU A 155 7.44 -25.46 -29.12
C GLU A 155 7.69 -24.90 -30.53
N LYS A 156 8.70 -24.05 -30.70
CA LYS A 156 9.16 -23.62 -32.03
C LYS A 156 9.74 -24.78 -32.85
N GLN A 157 10.32 -25.78 -32.19
CA GLN A 157 10.89 -26.98 -32.83
C GLN A 157 9.88 -28.14 -32.95
N GLY A 158 8.80 -28.15 -32.16
CA GLY A 158 7.85 -29.25 -32.07
C GLY A 158 6.40 -28.78 -32.11
N LYS A 159 5.94 -28.33 -33.28
CA LYS A 159 4.50 -28.31 -33.57
C LYS A 159 4.04 -29.74 -33.85
N GLU A 160 3.84 -30.55 -32.82
CA GLU A 160 2.85 -31.64 -32.82
C GLU A 160 2.63 -32.23 -31.42
N VAL A 161 1.37 -32.11 -30.97
CA VAL A 161 0.64 -32.89 -29.96
C VAL A 161 1.20 -32.94 -28.52
N ARG A 162 0.65 -32.13 -27.61
CA ARG A 162 0.51 -32.49 -26.18
C ARG A 162 -0.83 -32.04 -25.59
N HIS A 163 -1.55 -33.02 -25.03
CA HIS A 163 -2.73 -32.85 -24.17
C HIS A 163 -2.34 -32.17 -22.84
N LEU A 164 -3.06 -31.11 -22.46
CA LEU A 164 -3.00 -30.52 -21.12
C LEU A 164 -4.04 -31.19 -20.21
N SER A 165 -3.61 -31.77 -19.09
CA SER A 165 -4.51 -32.30 -18.05
C SER A 165 -4.93 -31.17 -17.12
N ALA A 166 -6.20 -30.76 -17.19
CA ALA A 166 -6.79 -29.76 -16.30
C ALA A 166 -7.15 -30.36 -14.93
N VAL A 167 -6.93 -29.61 -13.84
CA VAL A 167 -7.34 -30.00 -12.48
C VAL A 167 -8.62 -29.26 -12.12
N THR A 168 -9.67 -30.02 -11.83
CA THR A 168 -11.00 -29.49 -11.48
C THR A 168 -11.15 -29.42 -9.96
N THR A 169 -11.41 -28.24 -9.41
CA THR A 169 -11.69 -28.04 -7.98
C THR A 169 -13.15 -27.67 -7.78
N LYS A 170 -13.86 -28.38 -6.88
CA LYS A 170 -15.24 -28.06 -6.48
C LYS A 170 -15.26 -27.18 -5.24
N THR A 171 -15.98 -26.06 -5.29
CA THR A 171 -16.20 -25.14 -4.16
C THR A 171 -17.65 -24.68 -4.13
N THR A 172 -18.16 -24.20 -3.00
CA THR A 172 -19.55 -23.72 -2.86
C THR A 172 -19.59 -22.22 -2.56
N ASN A 173 -20.50 -21.49 -3.21
CA ASN A 173 -20.72 -20.07 -2.94
C ASN A 173 -21.55 -19.87 -1.64
N VAL A 174 -21.62 -18.65 -1.11
CA VAL A 174 -22.44 -18.27 0.07
C VAL A 174 -23.94 -18.59 -0.07
N HIS A 175 -24.42 -18.87 -1.28
CA HIS A 175 -25.80 -19.29 -1.56
C HIS A 175 -25.98 -20.81 -1.76
N GLY A 176 -24.92 -21.61 -1.59
CA GLY A 176 -24.98 -23.08 -1.66
C GLY A 176 -24.78 -23.69 -3.06
N ASP A 177 -24.56 -22.87 -4.09
CA ASP A 177 -24.33 -23.35 -5.46
C ASP A 177 -22.93 -23.94 -5.63
N GLU A 178 -22.83 -25.11 -6.28
CA GLU A 178 -21.56 -25.76 -6.62
C GLU A 178 -20.86 -25.00 -7.76
N LEU A 179 -19.75 -24.35 -7.44
CA LEU A 179 -18.80 -23.78 -8.38
C LEU A 179 -17.73 -24.82 -8.73
N VAL A 180 -17.70 -25.22 -10.00
CA VAL A 180 -16.67 -26.09 -10.56
C VAL A 180 -15.64 -25.21 -11.27
N VAL A 181 -14.51 -24.95 -10.61
CA VAL A 181 -13.42 -24.16 -11.19
C VAL A 181 -12.41 -25.12 -11.82
N VAL A 182 -12.28 -25.03 -13.15
CA VAL A 182 -11.30 -25.81 -13.90
C VAL A 182 -10.06 -24.95 -14.08
N SER A 183 -9.05 -25.17 -13.23
CA SER A 183 -7.77 -24.48 -13.35
C SER A 183 -6.89 -25.23 -14.33
N THR A 184 -6.68 -24.64 -15.51
CA THR A 184 -5.87 -25.22 -16.59
C THR A 184 -4.38 -24.91 -16.46
N SER A 185 -3.97 -24.03 -15.53
CA SER A 185 -2.56 -23.67 -15.36
C SER A 185 -2.13 -23.56 -13.88
N PRO A 186 -0.90 -24.01 -13.52
CA PRO A 186 -0.33 -23.88 -12.18
C PRO A 186 -0.18 -22.43 -11.66
N TYR A 187 -0.32 -21.42 -12.53
CA TYR A 187 -0.17 -20.00 -12.21
C TYR A 187 -1.17 -19.52 -11.14
N GLU A 188 -2.44 -19.92 -11.26
CA GLU A 188 -3.53 -19.42 -10.40
C GLU A 188 -3.46 -19.95 -8.96
N GLN A 189 -2.86 -21.14 -8.76
CA GLN A 189 -2.66 -21.70 -7.42
C GLN A 189 -1.58 -20.96 -6.61
N SER A 190 -0.61 -20.35 -7.28
CA SER A 190 0.47 -19.59 -6.63
C SER A 190 0.10 -18.14 -6.31
N ALA A 191 -0.84 -17.56 -7.06
CA ALA A 191 -1.25 -16.17 -6.94
C ALA A 191 -2.26 -15.92 -5.81
N PHE A 192 -2.89 -16.96 -5.27
CA PHE A 192 -3.85 -16.82 -4.18
C PHE A 192 -3.17 -16.83 -2.80
N CYS A 193 -2.56 -15.69 -2.44
CA CYS A 193 -2.14 -15.40 -1.08
C CYS A 193 -3.03 -14.27 -0.54
N SER A 194 -3.91 -14.56 0.42
CA SER A 194 -4.62 -13.48 1.11
C SER A 194 -3.58 -12.67 1.90
N LYS A 195 -3.53 -11.35 1.67
CA LYS A 195 -2.51 -10.43 2.23
C LYS A 195 -2.40 -10.43 3.77
N THR A 196 -3.30 -11.13 4.47
CA THR A 196 -3.29 -11.28 5.92
C THR A 196 -3.60 -12.73 6.30
N ASP A 197 -2.57 -13.47 6.70
CA ASP A 197 -2.70 -14.81 7.25
C ASP A 197 -3.31 -14.76 8.67
N TRP A 198 -4.63 -14.67 8.72
CA TRP A 198 -5.40 -14.68 9.96
C TRP A 198 -5.29 -16.02 10.69
N ARG A 199 -5.00 -17.12 9.99
CA ARG A 199 -4.93 -18.47 10.57
C ARG A 199 -3.71 -18.61 11.45
N VAL A 200 -2.54 -18.23 10.94
CA VAL A 200 -1.29 -18.24 11.73
C VAL A 200 -1.45 -17.36 12.97
N ARG A 201 -2.11 -16.21 12.82
CA ARG A 201 -2.36 -15.30 13.95
C ARG A 201 -3.33 -15.88 14.97
N ALA A 202 -4.43 -16.49 14.54
CA ALA A 202 -5.40 -17.13 15.44
C ALA A 202 -4.78 -18.28 16.24
N ILE A 203 -3.96 -19.12 15.61
CA ILE A 203 -3.21 -20.19 16.30
C ILE A 203 -2.26 -19.58 17.32
N SER A 204 -1.54 -18.53 16.94
CA SER A 204 -0.56 -17.87 17.82
C SER A 204 -1.24 -17.18 19.03
N ALA A 205 -2.43 -16.61 18.85
CA ALA A 205 -3.20 -15.97 19.92
C ALA A 205 -3.59 -16.96 21.04
N THR A 206 -3.73 -18.26 20.75
CA THR A 206 -3.99 -19.28 21.78
C THR A 206 -2.92 -19.33 22.87
N ASN A 207 -1.69 -18.91 22.56
CA ASN A 207 -0.55 -18.89 23.50
C ASN A 207 -0.46 -17.62 24.36
N LEU A 208 -1.35 -16.62 24.17
CA LEU A 208 -1.32 -15.37 24.95
C LEU A 208 -1.47 -15.60 26.46
N HIS A 209 -2.16 -16.68 26.86
CA HIS A 209 -2.30 -17.05 28.26
C HIS A 209 -0.97 -17.33 28.97
N LEU A 210 0.10 -17.68 28.24
CA LEU A 210 1.44 -17.90 28.80
C LEU A 210 2.09 -16.59 29.25
N ARG A 211 1.79 -15.47 28.60
CA ARG A 211 2.34 -14.14 28.94
C ARG A 211 1.86 -13.63 30.30
N VAL A 212 0.73 -14.16 30.78
CA VAL A 212 0.10 -13.77 32.05
C VAL A 212 0.91 -14.17 33.30
N ASN A 213 1.91 -15.05 33.14
CA ASN A 213 2.79 -15.47 34.24
C ASN A 213 3.84 -14.41 34.59
N HIS A 214 4.27 -13.59 33.62
CA HIS A 214 5.28 -12.56 33.78
C HIS A 214 4.68 -11.21 33.42
N ILE A 215 4.17 -10.51 34.43
CA ILE A 215 3.55 -9.19 34.28
C ILE A 215 4.46 -8.18 34.97
N TYR A 216 4.93 -7.20 34.22
CA TYR A 216 5.69 -6.06 34.72
C TYR A 216 4.75 -4.86 34.79
N VAL A 217 4.84 -4.11 35.89
CA VAL A 217 4.06 -2.88 36.11
C VAL A 217 5.05 -1.74 36.17
N ASN A 218 4.81 -0.72 35.37
CA ASN A 218 5.66 0.46 35.36
C ASN A 218 5.47 1.24 36.67
N SER A 219 6.55 1.67 37.32
CA SER A 219 6.51 2.23 38.69
C SER A 219 7.16 3.61 38.82
N TYR A 220 7.24 4.36 37.72
CA TYR A 220 7.82 5.71 37.73
C TYR A 220 6.90 6.72 38.43
N ASP A 221 7.53 7.61 39.22
CA ASP A 221 7.00 8.84 39.82
C ASP A 221 5.61 8.72 40.47
N ILE A 222 5.55 8.01 41.60
CA ILE A 222 4.38 8.01 42.49
C ILE A 222 4.25 9.42 43.08
N ASN A 223 3.28 10.18 42.60
CA ASN A 223 2.96 11.50 43.12
C ASN A 223 1.87 11.36 44.19
N ASP A 224 2.12 11.82 45.42
CA ASP A 224 1.19 11.67 46.57
C ASP A 224 -0.18 12.36 46.35
N ALA A 225 -0.29 13.23 45.34
CA ALA A 225 -1.51 13.93 44.97
C ALA A 225 -2.40 13.19 43.94
N GLY A 226 -1.94 12.07 43.38
CA GLY A 226 -2.66 11.33 42.33
C GLY A 226 -3.48 10.15 42.85
N TYR A 227 -4.49 9.75 42.06
CA TYR A 227 -5.26 8.53 42.35
C TYR A 227 -4.44 7.26 42.12
N THR A 228 -4.56 6.29 43.03
CA THR A 228 -3.98 4.95 42.88
C THR A 228 -5.03 3.97 42.36
N TYR A 229 -4.82 3.42 41.16
CA TYR A 229 -5.74 2.46 40.54
C TYR A 229 -5.36 1.01 40.85
N ILE A 230 -6.32 0.22 41.36
CA ILE A 230 -6.13 -1.20 41.66
C ILE A 230 -6.82 -2.04 40.59
N MET A 231 -6.03 -2.82 39.84
CA MET A 231 -6.51 -3.72 38.79
C MET A 231 -6.61 -5.18 39.27
N PRO A 232 -7.82 -5.79 39.31
CA PRO A 232 -7.96 -7.20 39.67
C PRO A 232 -7.24 -8.12 38.69
N LYS A 233 -6.42 -9.01 39.24
CA LYS A 233 -5.58 -9.91 38.43
C LYS A 233 -6.41 -10.78 37.48
N ASN A 234 -7.54 -11.32 37.94
CA ASN A 234 -8.44 -12.16 37.14
C ASN A 234 -8.96 -11.45 35.88
N ILE A 235 -9.32 -10.17 36.00
CA ILE A 235 -9.78 -9.35 34.87
C ILE A 235 -8.64 -9.16 33.88
N LEU A 236 -7.45 -8.77 34.36
CA LEU A 236 -6.27 -8.59 33.50
C LEU A 236 -5.89 -9.89 32.77
N LYS A 237 -5.91 -11.04 33.47
CA LYS A 237 -5.66 -12.36 32.85
C LYS A 237 -6.65 -12.65 31.73
N LYS A 238 -7.94 -12.31 31.94
CA LYS A 238 -8.99 -12.57 30.96
C LYS A 238 -8.88 -11.63 29.76
N PHE A 239 -8.56 -10.35 29.99
CA PHE A 239 -8.34 -9.36 28.93
C PHE A 239 -7.18 -9.74 28.01
N ILE A 240 -6.04 -10.18 28.57
CA ILE A 240 -4.89 -10.66 27.78
C ILE A 240 -5.26 -11.91 26.95
N ARG A 241 -6.10 -12.80 27.47
CA ARG A 241 -6.50 -14.04 26.77
C ARG A 241 -7.41 -13.81 25.57
N ILE A 242 -8.19 -12.74 25.57
CA ILE A 242 -9.09 -12.39 24.46
C ILE A 242 -8.46 -11.42 23.46
N ALA A 243 -7.21 -10.99 23.71
CA ALA A 243 -6.48 -10.08 22.84
C ALA A 243 -5.94 -10.76 21.58
N ASP A 244 -5.37 -9.95 20.70
CA ASP A 244 -4.63 -10.37 19.51
C ASP A 244 -3.17 -9.90 19.61
N LEU A 245 -2.27 -10.56 18.88
CA LEU A 245 -0.84 -10.25 18.90
C LEU A 245 -0.48 -8.97 18.11
N ARG A 246 -1.34 -8.55 17.19
CA ARG A 246 -1.08 -7.44 16.27
C ARG A 246 -2.18 -6.39 16.33
N ILE A 247 -3.43 -6.81 16.45
CA ILE A 247 -4.59 -5.92 16.47
C ILE A 247 -4.86 -5.50 17.91
N GLN A 248 -4.96 -4.19 18.13
CA GLN A 248 -5.28 -3.63 19.43
C GLN A 248 -6.75 -3.89 19.79
N ILE A 249 -6.99 -4.23 21.05
CA ILE A 249 -8.33 -4.28 21.65
C ILE A 249 -8.38 -3.35 22.85
N ALA A 250 -9.53 -2.78 23.13
CA ALA A 250 -9.78 -1.86 24.23
C ALA A 250 -11.03 -2.21 25.02
N ALA A 251 -11.10 -1.68 26.24
CA ALA A 251 -12.27 -1.80 27.10
C ALA A 251 -12.38 -0.63 28.06
N TYR A 252 -13.60 -0.28 28.43
CA TYR A 252 -13.86 0.72 29.46
C TYR A 252 -13.68 0.13 30.86
N LEU A 253 -13.09 0.93 31.75
CA LEU A 253 -12.87 0.59 33.14
C LEU A 253 -13.92 1.25 34.02
N TYR A 254 -14.54 0.48 34.90
CA TYR A 254 -15.50 0.99 35.87
C TYR A 254 -15.14 0.47 37.25
N GLY A 255 -15.37 1.29 38.26
CA GLY A 255 -14.97 0.97 39.62
C GLY A 255 -15.61 1.87 40.66
N VAL A 256 -15.06 1.82 41.85
CA VAL A 256 -15.50 2.66 42.98
C VAL A 256 -14.32 2.85 43.93
N SER A 257 -14.33 3.96 44.66
CA SER A 257 -13.37 4.19 45.74
C SER A 257 -13.84 3.48 47.02
N PRO A 258 -12.94 2.83 47.79
CA PRO A 258 -13.32 2.25 49.07
C PRO A 258 -13.73 3.37 50.04
N ILE A 259 -14.66 3.07 50.95
CA ILE A 259 -15.19 4.04 51.93
C ILE A 259 -14.06 4.63 52.79
N ASP A 260 -13.04 3.82 53.08
CA ASP A 260 -11.93 4.19 53.95
C ASP A 260 -10.87 5.08 53.27
N ASN A 261 -10.80 5.09 51.94
CA ASN A 261 -9.77 5.86 51.22
C ASN A 261 -10.23 6.33 49.82
N PRO A 262 -10.61 7.61 49.66
CA PRO A 262 -11.06 8.15 48.38
C PRO A 262 -9.95 8.32 47.34
N GLN A 263 -8.67 8.27 47.72
CA GLN A 263 -7.53 8.37 46.81
C GLN A 263 -7.23 7.05 46.07
N VAL A 264 -7.91 5.96 46.44
CA VAL A 264 -7.76 4.65 45.80
C VAL A 264 -8.96 4.38 44.91
N LYS A 265 -8.73 4.01 43.65
CA LYS A 265 -9.77 3.63 42.70
C LYS A 265 -9.69 2.13 42.42
N GLU A 266 -10.66 1.35 42.91
CA GLU A 266 -10.69 -0.08 42.67
C GLU A 266 -11.50 -0.41 41.41
N ILE A 267 -10.84 -0.98 40.41
CA ILE A 267 -11.52 -1.43 39.19
C ILE A 267 -12.37 -2.65 39.54
N ARG A 268 -13.68 -2.56 39.37
CA ARG A 268 -14.64 -3.64 39.68
C ARG A 268 -15.10 -4.39 38.45
N CYS A 269 -15.21 -3.70 37.31
CA CYS A 269 -15.57 -4.34 36.06
C CYS A 269 -14.91 -3.67 34.85
N VAL A 270 -14.89 -4.42 33.74
CA VAL A 270 -14.34 -4.01 32.46
C VAL A 270 -15.38 -4.30 31.39
N VAL A 271 -15.73 -3.28 30.61
CA VAL A 271 -16.80 -3.36 29.62
C VAL A 271 -16.20 -3.41 28.22
N MET A 272 -16.39 -4.54 27.55
CA MET A 272 -16.08 -4.72 26.13
C MET A 272 -17.24 -4.16 25.30
N VAL A 273 -16.97 -3.14 24.51
CA VAL A 273 -17.93 -2.59 23.54
C VAL A 273 -17.61 -3.09 22.13
N PRO A 274 -18.59 -3.04 21.19
CA PRO A 274 -18.30 -3.27 19.79
C PRO A 274 -17.18 -2.34 19.31
N GLN A 275 -16.15 -2.93 18.72
CA GLN A 275 -14.91 -2.25 18.38
C GLN A 275 -14.22 -2.94 17.22
N TRP A 276 -13.34 -2.21 16.55
CA TRP A 276 -12.39 -2.80 15.61
C TRP A 276 -11.04 -2.12 15.79
N GLY A 277 -9.98 -2.90 15.63
CA GLY A 277 -8.63 -2.44 15.86
C GLY A 277 -7.77 -2.47 14.62
N THR A 278 -6.70 -1.70 14.66
CA THR A 278 -5.55 -1.81 13.77
C THR A 278 -4.31 -2.15 14.61
N HIS A 279 -3.14 -2.14 14.00
CA HIS A 279 -1.88 -2.27 14.74
C HIS A 279 -1.47 -1.00 15.50
N GLN A 280 -2.04 0.15 15.12
CA GLN A 280 -1.67 1.46 15.68
C GLN A 280 -2.70 2.02 16.65
N GLN A 281 -3.97 1.71 16.45
CA GLN A 281 -5.07 2.28 17.24
C GLN A 281 -6.29 1.36 17.24
N VAL A 282 -7.21 1.63 18.15
CA VAL A 282 -8.50 0.96 18.31
C VAL A 282 -9.65 1.96 18.19
N TYR A 283 -10.69 1.55 17.48
CA TYR A 283 -11.88 2.36 17.25
C TYR A 283 -13.02 1.81 18.10
N LEU A 284 -13.48 2.64 19.04
CA LEU A 284 -14.61 2.39 19.93
C LEU A 284 -15.81 3.22 19.46
N LEU A 285 -17.02 2.72 19.67
CA LEU A 285 -18.23 3.53 19.50
C LEU A 285 -18.29 4.59 20.61
N SER A 286 -18.68 5.81 20.24
CA SER A 286 -18.59 7.01 21.10
C SER A 286 -19.41 7.03 22.39
N PRO A 287 -20.61 6.42 22.51
CA PRO A 287 -21.35 6.50 23.78
C PRO A 287 -20.77 5.51 24.80
N LEU A 288 -20.64 5.98 26.04
CA LEU A 288 -20.37 5.08 27.17
C LEU A 288 -21.48 4.03 27.32
N PRO A 289 -21.12 2.80 27.72
CA PRO A 289 -22.10 1.75 27.95
C PRO A 289 -23.02 2.12 29.11
N ASN A 290 -24.33 2.05 28.86
CA ASN A 290 -25.35 2.19 29.90
C ASN A 290 -25.93 0.81 30.21
N HIS A 291 -25.83 0.38 31.48
CA HIS A 291 -26.34 -0.89 31.93
C HIS A 291 -26.67 -0.83 33.42
N ASP A 292 -27.67 -1.60 33.88
CA ASP A 292 -28.11 -1.58 35.29
C ASP A 292 -26.98 -1.90 36.28
N PHE A 293 -26.14 -2.89 35.96
CA PHE A 293 -24.94 -3.24 36.74
C PHE A 293 -23.85 -2.15 36.82
N LEU A 294 -23.93 -1.08 36.04
CA LEU A 294 -22.97 0.02 36.06
C LEU A 294 -23.46 1.23 36.87
N LYS A 295 -24.71 1.23 37.36
CA LYS A 295 -25.32 2.38 38.04
C LYS A 295 -24.60 2.82 39.31
N ASP A 296 -24.03 1.86 40.03
CA ASP A 296 -23.32 2.11 41.29
C ASP A 296 -21.80 2.27 41.09
N LEU A 297 -21.34 2.34 39.83
CA LEU A 297 -19.91 2.41 39.49
C LEU A 297 -19.60 3.71 38.73
N GLU A 298 -18.44 4.29 39.04
CA GLU A 298 -17.89 5.43 38.31
C GLU A 298 -17.02 4.96 37.14
N PRO A 299 -17.06 5.65 35.98
CA PRO A 299 -16.16 5.37 34.87
C PRO A 299 -14.74 5.85 35.23
N LEU A 300 -13.77 4.94 35.22
CA LEU A 300 -12.40 5.20 35.65
C LEU A 300 -11.42 5.45 34.50
N GLY A 301 -11.81 5.07 33.29
CA GLY A 301 -11.02 5.29 32.07
C GLY A 301 -11.24 4.17 31.07
N TRP A 302 -10.20 3.88 30.30
CA TRP A 302 -10.17 2.76 29.37
C TRP A 302 -8.77 2.12 29.40
N MET A 303 -8.71 0.86 29.00
CA MET A 303 -7.46 0.12 28.82
C MET A 303 -7.42 -0.47 27.42
N HIS A 304 -6.22 -0.62 26.85
CA HIS A 304 -6.05 -1.30 25.57
C HIS A 304 -4.75 -2.10 25.49
N THR A 305 -4.68 -3.00 24.51
CA THR A 305 -3.45 -3.70 24.17
C THR A 305 -2.66 -2.92 23.12
N GLN A 306 -1.34 -3.08 23.13
CA GLN A 306 -0.44 -2.48 22.15
C GLN A 306 0.61 -3.51 21.71
N PRO A 307 0.91 -3.63 20.39
CA PRO A 307 1.87 -4.62 19.91
C PRO A 307 3.33 -4.29 20.25
N ASN A 308 3.65 -2.99 20.37
CA ASN A 308 4.99 -2.49 20.67
C ASN A 308 4.95 -1.67 21.96
N GLU A 309 5.95 -1.80 22.82
CA GLU A 309 6.08 -0.95 24.00
C GLU A 309 6.58 0.44 23.60
N LEU A 310 5.96 1.48 24.16
CA LEU A 310 6.38 2.89 24.00
C LEU A 310 6.68 3.48 25.38
N PRO A 311 7.67 4.39 25.48
CA PRO A 311 7.99 5.05 26.75
C PRO A 311 6.93 6.06 27.20
N GLN A 312 6.03 6.47 26.29
CA GLN A 312 5.00 7.47 26.51
C GLN A 312 3.73 7.10 25.74
N LEU A 313 2.60 7.72 26.10
CA LEU A 313 1.34 7.56 25.38
C LEU A 313 1.49 7.93 23.90
N SER A 314 0.87 7.16 23.02
CA SER A 314 0.92 7.48 21.59
C SER A 314 0.03 8.69 21.27
N PRO A 315 0.32 9.44 20.18
CA PRO A 315 -0.56 10.53 19.76
C PRO A 315 -2.00 10.08 19.51
N GLN A 316 -2.19 8.83 19.08
CA GLN A 316 -3.52 8.24 18.87
C GLN A 316 -4.24 8.06 20.21
N ASP A 317 -3.57 7.52 21.23
CA ASP A 317 -4.17 7.31 22.55
C ASP A 317 -4.55 8.65 23.21
N VAL A 318 -3.69 9.67 23.09
CA VAL A 318 -3.98 11.02 23.60
C VAL A 318 -5.19 11.62 22.89
N THR A 319 -5.29 11.48 21.57
CA THR A 319 -6.42 12.00 20.78
C THR A 319 -7.70 11.25 21.14
N SER A 320 -7.67 9.91 21.17
CA SER A 320 -8.81 9.09 21.55
C SER A 320 -9.28 9.37 22.97
N HIS A 321 -8.34 9.55 23.91
CA HIS A 321 -8.68 9.90 25.29
C HIS A 321 -9.29 11.31 25.39
N ALA A 322 -8.72 12.31 24.70
CA ALA A 322 -9.28 13.66 24.68
C ALA A 322 -10.70 13.68 24.08
N CYS A 323 -10.92 12.98 22.95
CA CYS A 323 -12.26 12.83 22.37
C CYS A 323 -13.23 12.10 23.30
N LEU A 324 -12.75 11.12 24.09
CA LEU A 324 -13.59 10.42 25.06
C LEU A 324 -14.08 11.38 26.16
N LEU A 325 -13.18 12.19 26.72
CA LEU A 325 -13.47 13.17 27.76
C LEU A 325 -14.44 14.24 27.26
N GLU A 326 -14.19 14.80 26.08
CA GLU A 326 -15.05 15.83 25.47
C GLU A 326 -16.49 15.33 25.27
N ASN A 327 -16.64 14.08 24.83
CA ASN A 327 -17.94 13.48 24.59
C ASN A 327 -18.65 13.00 25.86
N ASN A 328 -17.92 12.78 26.96
CA ASN A 328 -18.45 12.14 28.16
C ASN A 328 -18.01 12.90 29.42
N LYS A 329 -18.81 13.89 29.83
CA LYS A 329 -18.64 14.66 31.08
C LYS A 329 -18.68 13.83 32.38
N GLN A 330 -18.93 12.53 32.29
CA GLN A 330 -18.94 11.61 33.45
C GLN A 330 -17.52 11.16 33.85
N PHE A 331 -16.51 11.41 33.02
CA PHE A 331 -15.10 11.10 33.34
C PHE A 331 -14.38 12.23 34.09
N ASP A 332 -15.00 13.40 34.25
CA ASP A 332 -14.51 14.53 35.07
C ASP A 332 -14.92 14.36 36.53
#